data_AF-A0A939U5K1-F1
#
_entry.id   AF-A0A939U5K1-F1
#
_cell.length_a   1.000
_cell.length_b   1.000
_cell.length_c   1.000
_cell.angle_alpha   90.00
_cell.angle_beta   90.00
_cell.angle_gamma   90.00
#
_symmetry.space_group_name_H-M   'P 1'
#
loop_
_entity.id
_entity.type
_entity.pdbx_description
1 polymer ?
#
loop_
_entity_poly.entity_id
_entity_poly.type
_entity_poly.pdbx_seq_one_letter_code
_entity_poly.pdbx_strand_id
1 'polypeptide(L)'
;MSMFTLLAAGASGASTLIFIVLLLAIFYFFMIRPQQKQQKQMEEFRNSLSKGDKVTTVGGIHGKIVGIKENTFQIEIARDIVIEVEKTAINYRPAASGAKKAQSKDDDRKPEEPETTVPMDDDSNPNID
;
A
#
# COMPACT_ATOMS: atom_id res chain seq x y z
N MET A 1 -32.72 -8.63 0.22
CA MET A 1 -33.18 -10.01 0.52
C MET A 1 -33.78 -10.73 -0.69
N SER A 2 -34.20 -10.00 -1.73
CA SER A 2 -34.95 -10.50 -2.90
C SER A 2 -34.12 -11.14 -4.02
N MET A 3 -32.79 -11.00 -4.00
CA MET A 3 -31.93 -11.58 -5.04
C MET A 3 -31.52 -13.03 -4.73
N PHE A 4 -31.56 -13.42 -3.46
CA PHE A 4 -31.22 -14.77 -3.00
C PHE A 4 -32.37 -15.76 -3.21
N THR A 5 -33.62 -15.27 -3.19
CA THR A 5 -34.82 -16.10 -3.37
C THR A 5 -35.14 -16.39 -4.84
N LEU A 6 -34.70 -15.57 -5.79
CA LEU A 6 -34.94 -15.81 -7.22
C LEU A 6 -33.99 -16.88 -7.80
N LEU A 7 -32.78 -17.03 -7.24
CA LEU A 7 -31.85 -18.10 -7.63
C LEU A 7 -32.32 -19.49 -7.14
N ALA A 8 -33.21 -19.55 -6.15
CA ALA A 8 -33.71 -20.79 -5.56
C ALA A 8 -34.93 -21.39 -6.28
N ALA A 9 -35.56 -20.67 -7.22
CA ALA A 9 -36.86 -21.05 -7.77
C ALA A 9 -36.83 -21.90 -9.06
N GLY A 10 -35.65 -22.28 -9.57
CA GLY A 10 -35.53 -22.93 -10.89
C GLY A 10 -34.70 -24.21 -10.96
N ALA A 11 -34.02 -24.62 -9.89
CA ALA A 11 -33.15 -25.80 -9.90
C ALA A 11 -33.49 -26.73 -8.74
N SER A 12 -33.81 -27.98 -9.08
CA SER A 12 -34.10 -29.08 -8.17
C SER A 12 -33.17 -29.06 -6.95
N GLY A 13 -33.73 -29.08 -5.73
CA GLY A 13 -33.00 -28.80 -4.47
C GLY A 13 -31.70 -29.57 -4.26
N ALA A 14 -31.56 -30.78 -4.83
CA ALA A 14 -30.31 -31.53 -4.82
C ALA A 14 -29.20 -30.89 -5.69
N SER A 15 -29.53 -30.38 -6.88
CA SER A 15 -28.59 -29.68 -7.76
C SER A 15 -28.12 -28.35 -7.16
N THR A 16 -29.02 -27.63 -6.49
CA THR A 16 -28.71 -26.39 -5.77
C THR A 16 -27.77 -26.64 -4.58
N LEU A 17 -27.99 -27.69 -3.79
CA LEU A 17 -27.10 -28.06 -2.70
C LEU A 17 -25.71 -28.47 -3.18
N ILE A 18 -25.62 -29.24 -4.27
CA ILE A 18 -24.35 -29.63 -4.89
C ILE A 18 -23.58 -28.39 -5.40
N PHE A 19 -24.28 -27.46 -6.05
CA PHE A 19 -23.68 -26.22 -6.55
C PHE A 19 -23.18 -25.31 -5.41
N ILE A 20 -23.92 -25.21 -4.31
CA ILE A 20 -23.52 -24.46 -3.11
C ILE A 20 -22.28 -25.05 -2.46
N VAL A 21 -22.23 -26.38 -2.28
CA VAL A 21 -21.06 -27.07 -1.70
C VAL A 21 -19.84 -26.91 -2.60
N LEU A 22 -20.01 -26.99 -3.92
CA LEU A 22 -18.94 -26.78 -4.90
C LEU A 22 -18.38 -25.35 -4.83
N LEU A 23 -19.24 -24.33 -4.74
CA LEU A 23 -18.82 -22.94 -4.63
C LEU A 23 -18.07 -22.68 -3.32
N LEU A 24 -18.57 -23.20 -2.19
CA LEU A 24 -17.88 -23.11 -0.91
C LEU A 24 -16.52 -23.81 -0.94
N ALA A 25 -16.42 -24.99 -1.56
CA ALA A 25 -15.17 -25.71 -1.70
C ALA A 25 -14.14 -24.92 -2.53
N ILE A 26 -14.56 -24.31 -3.64
CA ILE A 26 -13.69 -23.47 -4.47
C ILE A 26 -13.28 -22.22 -3.70
N PHE A 27 -14.21 -21.49 -3.07
CA PHE A 27 -13.90 -20.26 -2.33
C PHE A 27 -12.98 -20.54 -1.14
N TYR A 28 -13.20 -21.63 -0.41
CA TYR A 28 -12.32 -22.08 0.68
C TYR A 28 -10.92 -22.42 0.17
N PHE A 29 -10.81 -23.22 -0.89
CA PHE A 29 -9.53 -23.61 -1.47
C PHE A 29 -8.76 -22.40 -2.02
N PHE A 30 -9.47 -21.48 -2.67
CA PHE A 30 -8.91 -20.26 -3.22
C PHE A 30 -8.65 -19.17 -2.18
N MET A 31 -9.19 -19.23 -0.97
CA MET A 31 -8.89 -18.27 0.12
C MET A 31 -7.75 -18.78 1.02
N ILE A 32 -7.70 -20.07 1.32
CA ILE A 32 -6.63 -20.66 2.15
C ILE A 32 -5.27 -20.62 1.44
N ARG A 33 -5.25 -20.86 0.13
CA ARG A 33 -4.03 -20.86 -0.68
C ARG A 33 -3.34 -19.48 -0.77
N PRO A 34 -4.03 -18.36 -1.05
CA PRO A 34 -3.40 -17.03 -1.09
C PRO A 34 -3.06 -16.52 0.31
N GLN A 35 -3.80 -16.90 1.35
CA GLN A 35 -3.54 -16.39 2.70
C GLN A 35 -2.21 -16.93 3.27
N GLN A 36 -1.89 -18.20 3.03
CA GLN A 36 -0.58 -18.75 3.40
C GLN A 36 0.59 -18.05 2.69
N LYS A 37 0.40 -17.59 1.45
CA LYS A 37 1.44 -16.82 0.74
C LYS A 37 1.66 -15.45 1.37
N GLN A 38 0.61 -14.78 1.84
CA GLN A 38 0.74 -13.47 2.48
C GLN A 38 1.39 -13.57 3.86
N GLN A 39 1.04 -14.60 4.64
CA GLN A 39 1.67 -14.83 5.94
C GLN A 39 3.15 -15.17 5.81
N LYS A 40 3.53 -16.03 4.85
CA LYS A 40 4.93 -16.36 4.57
C LYS A 40 5.75 -15.16 4.14
N GLN A 41 5.21 -14.28 3.28
CA GLN A 41 5.90 -13.04 2.89
C GLN A 41 6.13 -12.10 4.08
N MET A 42 5.19 -12.04 5.03
CA MET A 42 5.35 -11.24 6.24
C MET A 42 6.42 -11.81 7.17
N GLU A 43 6.53 -13.14 7.28
CA GLU A 43 7.58 -13.82 8.04
C GLU A 43 8.96 -13.70 7.35
N GLU A 44 9.03 -13.90 6.04
CA GLU A 44 10.24 -13.71 5.25
C GLU A 44 10.75 -12.27 5.34
N PHE A 45 9.85 -11.29 5.32
CA PHE A 45 10.18 -9.89 5.55
C PHE A 45 10.77 -9.65 6.93
N ARG A 46 10.17 -10.23 7.99
CA ARG A 46 10.71 -10.16 9.35
C ARG A 46 12.09 -10.78 9.48
N ASN A 47 12.36 -11.83 8.71
CA ASN A 47 13.68 -12.50 8.66
C ASN A 47 14.70 -11.75 7.80
N SER A 48 14.26 -10.95 6.83
CA SER A 48 15.15 -10.13 6.00
C SER A 48 15.72 -8.92 6.74
N LEU A 49 15.06 -8.48 7.81
CA LEU A 49 15.51 -7.34 8.63
C LEU A 49 16.76 -7.72 9.41
N SER A 50 17.86 -7.06 9.08
CA SER A 50 19.17 -7.29 9.69
C SER A 50 19.63 -6.06 10.48
N LYS A 51 20.56 -6.29 11.42
CA LYS A 51 21.24 -5.18 12.11
C LYS A 51 21.96 -4.35 11.06
N GLY A 52 21.71 -3.05 11.05
CA GLY A 52 22.30 -2.13 10.08
C GLY A 52 21.31 -1.50 9.12
N ASP A 53 20.11 -2.07 8.98
CA ASP A 53 19.11 -1.59 8.03
C ASP A 53 18.47 -0.28 8.48
N LYS A 54 18.28 0.63 7.52
CA LYS A 54 17.55 1.89 7.72
C LYS A 54 16.06 1.62 7.63
N VAL A 55 15.35 1.80 8.73
CA VAL A 55 13.92 1.51 8.83
C VAL A 55 13.13 2.78 9.07
N THR A 56 11.86 2.76 8.68
CA THR A 56 10.89 3.79 9.03
C THR A 56 9.81 3.14 9.87
N THR A 57 9.51 3.71 11.02
CA THR A 57 8.39 3.24 11.85
C THR A 57 7.06 3.70 11.27
N VAL A 58 5.94 3.12 11.71
CA VAL A 58 4.58 3.53 11.31
C VAL A 58 4.32 5.02 11.60
N GLY A 59 4.98 5.59 12.61
CA GLY A 59 4.89 7.01 12.97
C GLY A 59 5.78 7.95 12.14
N GLY A 60 6.44 7.46 11.08
CA GLY A 60 7.33 8.28 10.24
C GLY A 60 8.71 8.54 10.84
N ILE A 61 9.08 7.86 11.94
CA ILE A 61 10.41 8.00 12.55
C ILE A 61 11.40 7.16 11.75
N HIS A 62 12.46 7.79 11.27
CA HIS A 62 13.57 7.14 10.60
C HIS A 62 14.67 6.78 11.61
N GLY A 63 15.23 5.59 11.47
CA GLY A 63 16.34 5.14 12.32
C GLY A 63 17.05 3.92 11.75
N LYS A 64 18.03 3.42 12.48
CA LYS A 64 18.84 2.26 12.11
C LYS A 64 18.65 1.13 13.12
N ILE A 65 18.47 -0.10 12.64
CA ILE A 65 18.39 -1.26 13.55
C ILE A 65 19.78 -1.52 14.14
N VAL A 66 19.90 -1.43 15.47
CA VAL A 66 21.11 -1.77 16.23
C VAL A 66 21.01 -3.13 16.90
N GLY A 67 19.79 -3.60 17.17
CA GLY A 67 19.54 -4.88 17.84
C GLY A 67 18.21 -5.51 17.41
N ILE A 68 18.20 -6.84 17.41
CA ILE A 68 17.01 -7.64 17.11
C ILE A 68 16.75 -8.52 18.33
N LYS A 69 15.57 -8.40 18.93
CA LYS A 69 15.07 -9.30 19.98
C LYS A 69 13.94 -10.17 19.39
N GLU A 70 13.38 -11.07 20.19
CA GLU A 70 12.34 -12.00 19.73
C GLU A 70 11.05 -11.29 19.27
N ASN A 71 10.58 -10.29 20.02
CA ASN A 71 9.32 -9.59 19.70
C ASN A 71 9.49 -8.08 19.41
N THR A 72 10.71 -7.56 19.57
CA THR A 72 11.02 -6.14 19.44
C THR A 72 12.33 -5.91 18.67
N PHE A 73 12.48 -4.74 18.08
CA PHE A 73 13.71 -4.24 17.48
C PHE A 73 14.21 -3.04 18.28
N GLN A 74 15.52 -2.94 18.42
CA GLN A 74 16.18 -1.75 18.95
C GLN A 74 16.61 -0.88 17.78
N ILE A 75 16.08 0.33 17.73
CA ILE A 75 16.31 1.30 16.67
C ILE A 75 17.03 2.51 17.27
N GLU A 76 18.16 2.88 16.67
CA GLU A 76 18.86 4.12 16.97
C GLU A 76 18.30 5.23 16.08
N ILE A 77 17.79 6.28 16.69
CA ILE A 77 17.16 7.43 16.00
C ILE A 77 18.05 8.68 16.02
N ALA A 78 18.94 8.78 17.01
CA ALA A 78 19.91 9.84 17.18
C ALA A 78 21.10 9.30 18.00
N ARG A 79 22.18 10.09 18.09
CA ARG A 79 23.38 9.72 18.85
C ARG A 79 23.00 9.33 20.28
N ASP A 80 23.33 8.10 20.67
CA ASP A 80 23.05 7.52 21.99
C ASP A 80 21.57 7.37 22.36
N ILE A 81 20.64 7.59 21.42
CA ILE A 81 19.20 7.39 21.64
C ILE A 81 18.75 6.11 20.93
N VAL A 82 18.57 5.06 21.72
CA VAL A 82 18.04 3.77 21.28
C VAL A 82 16.63 3.59 21.84
N ILE A 83 15.68 3.30 20.97
CA ILE A 83 14.29 3.02 21.32
C ILE A 83 13.94 1.57 20.97
N GLU A 84 13.07 0.97 21.77
CA GLU A 84 12.55 -0.38 21.53
C GLU A 84 11.18 -0.28 20.88
N VAL A 85 11.02 -0.92 19.72
CA VAL A 85 9.81 -0.85 18.91
C VAL A 85 9.38 -2.27 18.56
N GLU A 86 8.07 -2.54 18.59
CA GLU A 86 7.56 -3.84 18.18
C GLU A 86 7.85 -4.14 16.71
N LYS A 87 8.03 -5.43 16.38
CA LYS A 87 8.23 -5.86 14.98
C LYS A 87 7.07 -5.49 14.06
N THR A 88 5.87 -5.33 14.62
CA THR A 88 4.64 -4.93 13.93
C THR A 88 4.64 -3.44 13.54
N ALA A 89 5.41 -2.60 14.22
CA ALA A 89 5.40 -1.15 14.07
C ALA A 89 6.47 -0.61 13.11
N ILE A 90 7.14 -1.49 12.35
CA ILE A 90 8.20 -1.12 11.41
C ILE A 90 7.73 -1.32 9.96
N ASN A 91 7.68 -0.22 9.22
CA ASN A 91 7.52 -0.19 7.77
C ASN A 91 8.90 0.00 7.12
N TYR A 92 9.59 -1.11 6.83
CA TYR A 92 10.83 -1.05 6.08
C TYR A 92 10.54 -0.76 4.61
N ARG A 93 10.78 0.49 4.19
CA ARG A 93 11.20 0.78 2.81
C ARG A 93 12.72 0.63 2.79
N PRO A 94 13.29 -0.37 2.11
CA PRO A 94 14.73 -0.38 1.88
C PRO A 94 15.12 0.94 1.26
N ALA A 95 16.04 1.65 1.92
CA ALA A 95 16.61 2.88 1.41
C ALA A 95 17.35 2.55 0.12
N ALA A 96 16.64 2.68 -1.01
CA ALA A 96 17.13 2.62 -2.39
C ALA A 96 18.36 1.71 -2.60
N SER A 97 18.15 0.40 -2.71
CA SER A 97 18.95 -0.36 -3.67
C SER A 97 18.47 0.08 -5.05
N GLY A 98 19.35 0.71 -5.82
CA GLY A 98 19.03 1.39 -7.06
C GLY A 98 18.29 0.52 -8.08
N ALA A 99 17.35 1.16 -8.80
CA ALA A 99 16.93 0.84 -10.15
C ALA A 99 16.65 -0.64 -10.50
N LYS A 100 15.38 -1.06 -10.42
CA LYS A 100 14.66 -1.62 -11.59
C LYS A 100 13.16 -1.85 -11.35
N LYS A 101 12.36 -1.10 -12.14
CA LYS A 101 11.00 -1.37 -12.66
C LYS A 101 9.85 -1.35 -11.63
N ALA A 102 8.74 -0.64 -11.81
CA ALA A 102 8.29 0.28 -12.85
C ALA A 102 7.00 0.95 -12.34
N GLN A 103 7.01 2.26 -12.08
CA GLN A 103 5.87 3.15 -12.37
C GLN A 103 6.29 4.61 -12.21
N SER A 104 7.03 5.11 -13.19
CA SER A 104 7.04 6.52 -13.54
C SER A 104 7.34 6.61 -15.04
N LYS A 105 6.28 6.69 -15.82
CA LYS A 105 6.31 7.20 -17.20
C LYS A 105 5.17 8.20 -17.27
N ASP A 106 5.50 9.44 -16.93
CA ASP A 106 5.01 10.67 -17.57
C ASP A 106 5.63 11.84 -16.81
N ASP A 107 6.82 12.21 -17.27
CA ASP A 107 7.36 13.56 -17.16
C ASP A 107 7.30 14.14 -18.57
N ASP A 108 6.28 14.96 -18.84
CA ASP A 108 6.37 16.00 -19.85
C ASP A 108 5.99 17.33 -19.20
N ARG A 109 7.00 17.92 -18.58
CA ARG A 109 7.29 19.36 -18.50
C ARG A 109 6.31 20.28 -19.25
N LYS A 110 5.68 21.18 -18.49
CA LYS A 110 5.83 22.62 -18.75
C LYS A 110 5.74 23.41 -17.44
N PRO A 111 6.78 24.19 -17.06
CA PRO A 111 6.69 25.14 -15.97
C PRO A 111 5.90 26.36 -16.45
N GLU A 112 4.75 26.63 -15.85
CA GLU A 112 4.08 27.92 -15.99
C GLU A 112 4.71 28.91 -15.00
N GLU A 113 5.29 29.97 -15.55
CA GLU A 113 5.90 31.09 -14.86
C GLU A 113 4.86 31.89 -14.05
N PRO A 114 5.25 32.48 -12.90
CA PRO A 114 4.38 33.36 -12.15
C PRO A 114 4.40 34.76 -12.77
N GLU A 115 3.52 35.02 -13.75
CA GLU A 115 3.20 36.38 -14.19
C GLU A 115 1.75 36.72 -13.85
N THR A 116 1.57 37.49 -12.78
CA THR A 116 0.44 38.42 -12.69
C THR A 116 1.01 39.77 -12.31
N THR A 117 1.74 40.36 -13.25
CA THR A 117 2.02 41.79 -13.27
C THR A 117 0.83 42.46 -13.97
N VAL A 118 0.03 43.17 -13.19
CA VAL A 118 -0.95 44.13 -13.74
C VAL A 118 -0.17 45.35 -14.25
N PRO A 119 -0.42 45.81 -15.48
CA PRO A 119 -1.01 47.14 -15.66
C PRO A 119 -2.16 47.08 -16.67
N MET A 120 -3.29 47.75 -16.42
CA MET A 120 -3.52 49.16 -16.74
C MET A 120 -3.42 49.46 -18.24
N ASP A 121 -4.60 49.80 -18.77
CA ASP A 121 -4.87 50.70 -19.89
C ASP A 121 -4.42 50.23 -21.28
N ASP A 122 -5.37 49.73 -22.08
CA ASP A 122 -5.47 50.24 -23.44
C ASP A 122 -6.87 50.08 -24.04
N ASP A 123 -7.33 51.21 -24.56
CA ASP A 123 -8.15 51.35 -25.74
C ASP A 123 -9.56 50.73 -25.84
N SER A 124 -10.52 51.63 -25.60
CA SER A 124 -11.41 52.12 -26.66
C SER A 124 -12.02 51.05 -27.58
N ASN A 125 -13.20 50.53 -27.19
CA ASN A 125 -14.15 50.02 -28.16
C ASN A 125 -15.12 51.14 -28.60
N PRO A 126 -15.06 51.61 -29.85
CA PRO A 126 -15.96 52.59 -30.40
C PRO A 126 -17.22 51.91 -30.97
N ASN A 127 -18.39 52.49 -30.68
CA ASN A 127 -19.68 52.28 -31.38
C ASN A 127 -20.24 50.86 -31.47
N ILE A 128 -21.44 50.63 -30.91
CA ILE A 128 -22.61 50.11 -31.65
C ILE A 128 -23.86 50.73 -31.00
N ASP A 129 -24.79 51.16 -31.85
CA ASP A 129 -25.99 52.00 -31.69
C ASP A 129 -26.95 51.75 -30.50
#